data_AF-A0A5J5EE70-F1
#
_entry.id   AF-A0A5J5EE70-F1
#
_cell.length_a   1.000
_cell.length_b   1.000
_cell.length_c   1.000
_cell.angle_alpha   90.00
_cell.angle_beta   90.00
_cell.angle_gamma   90.00
#
_symmetry.space_group_name_H-M   'P 1'
#
loop_
_entity.id
_entity.type
_entity.pdbx_description
1 polymer ?
#
loop_
_entity_poly.entity_id
_entity_poly.type
_entity_poly.pdbx_seq_one_letter_code
_entity_poly.pdbx_strand_id
1 'polypeptide(L)'
;MFIYTRRKALVLVFAVLVLLLLRRFITSRDTLTAPPSIENTFASAEKYYGFQRGISAFQPDNLTKHLVVPCTSSEDVSWIDTLPGWLTMTPKIYHIPTGTSVPRPPGALTVPINKGNEAMAYLTYLIDHYSALPDLVVFAHASLNQWHNNELQFYTTSLMLREFNYRRAQRLGYANLRCQWKPGCPAWIQPHTSTYNNDKGEEFYFARAFEKLFPGVPVPEVVAPTAAR
;
A
#
# COMPACT_ATOMS: atom_id res chain seq x y z
N MET A 1 -50.41 -45.86 -43.58
CA MET A 1 -49.09 -46.46 -43.24
C MET A 1 -47.87 -45.65 -43.70
N PHE A 2 -48.00 -44.62 -44.56
CA PHE A 2 -46.85 -43.84 -45.08
C PHE A 2 -46.39 -42.62 -44.24
N ILE A 3 -47.26 -42.05 -43.40
CA ILE A 3 -46.95 -40.84 -42.61
C ILE A 3 -46.10 -41.16 -41.37
N TYR A 4 -46.29 -42.36 -40.80
CA TYR A 4 -45.61 -42.81 -39.57
C TYR A 4 -44.11 -43.07 -39.79
N THR A 5 -43.75 -43.62 -40.96
CA THR A 5 -42.36 -43.91 -41.36
C THR A 5 -41.55 -42.63 -41.61
N ARG A 6 -42.17 -41.59 -42.17
CA ARG A 6 -41.51 -40.29 -42.42
C ARG A 6 -41.15 -39.54 -41.13
N ARG A 7 -42.00 -39.61 -40.09
CA ARG A 7 -41.70 -39.00 -38.78
C ARG A 7 -40.53 -39.69 -38.07
N LYS A 8 -40.43 -41.02 -38.16
CA LYS A 8 -39.30 -41.77 -37.59
C LYS A 8 -37.97 -41.47 -38.30
N ALA A 9 -38.00 -41.32 -39.62
CA ALA A 9 -36.82 -40.92 -40.39
C ALA A 9 -36.32 -39.52 -40.00
N LEU A 10 -37.24 -38.56 -39.79
CA LEU A 10 -36.88 -37.19 -39.40
C LEU A 10 -36.25 -37.14 -37.99
N VAL A 11 -36.77 -37.93 -37.04
CA VAL A 11 -36.21 -38.05 -35.69
C VAL A 11 -34.81 -38.67 -35.72
N LEU A 12 -34.58 -39.68 -36.55
CA LEU A 12 -33.26 -40.29 -36.73
C LEU A 12 -32.25 -39.29 -37.32
N VAL A 13 -32.63 -38.53 -38.35
CA VAL A 13 -31.76 -37.50 -38.94
C VAL A 13 -31.42 -36.42 -37.93
N PHE A 14 -32.40 -35.96 -37.14
CA PHE A 14 -32.17 -34.99 -36.09
C PHE A 14 -31.24 -35.53 -34.99
N ALA A 15 -31.45 -36.76 -34.53
CA ALA A 15 -30.58 -37.40 -33.54
C ALA A 15 -29.14 -37.56 -34.03
N VAL A 16 -28.93 -37.93 -35.30
CA VAL A 16 -27.59 -38.01 -35.91
C VAL A 16 -26.94 -36.63 -35.99
N LEU A 17 -27.69 -35.59 -36.40
CA LEU A 17 -27.17 -34.22 -36.43
C LEU A 17 -26.76 -33.73 -35.03
N VAL A 18 -27.58 -34.00 -34.01
CA VAL A 18 -27.25 -33.67 -32.62
C VAL A 18 -25.99 -34.41 -32.16
N LEU A 19 -25.85 -35.70 -32.47
CA LEU A 19 -24.65 -36.47 -32.13
C LEU A 19 -23.40 -35.95 -32.85
N LEU A 20 -23.51 -35.54 -34.11
CA LEU A 20 -22.40 -34.94 -34.85
C LEU A 20 -22.00 -33.57 -34.28
N LEU A 21 -22.96 -32.76 -33.86
CA LEU A 21 -22.71 -31.47 -33.21
C LEU A 21 -22.06 -31.67 -31.84
N LEU A 22 -22.55 -32.62 -31.04
CA LEU A 22 -21.95 -32.98 -29.74
C LEU A 22 -20.53 -33.50 -29.91
N ARG A 23 -20.28 -34.37 -30.90
CA ARG A 23 -18.93 -34.87 -31.19
C ARG A 23 -17.99 -33.73 -31.56
N ARG A 24 -18.44 -32.80 -32.41
CA ARG A 24 -17.65 -31.63 -32.82
C ARG A 24 -17.34 -30.71 -31.64
N PHE A 25 -18.30 -30.54 -30.73
CA PHE A 25 -18.14 -29.76 -29.51
C PHE A 25 -17.16 -30.40 -28.52
N ILE A 26 -17.19 -31.74 -28.40
CA ILE A 26 -16.26 -32.51 -27.55
C ILE A 26 -14.84 -32.43 -28.12
N THR A 27 -14.65 -32.70 -29.42
CA THR A 27 -13.32 -32.63 -30.06
C THR A 27 -12.72 -31.22 -30.06
N SER A 28 -13.55 -30.18 -30.04
CA SER A 28 -13.10 -28.78 -29.93
C SER A 28 -12.57 -28.42 -28.55
N ARG A 29 -12.94 -29.17 -27.49
CA ARG A 29 -12.38 -28.97 -26.15
C ARG A 29 -10.98 -29.58 -26.03
N ASP A 30 -10.70 -30.65 -26.76
CA ASP A 30 -9.41 -31.35 -26.69
C ASP A 30 -8.26 -30.61 -27.40
N THR A 31 -8.54 -29.53 -28.15
CA THR A 31 -7.53 -28.74 -28.87
C THR A 31 -7.15 -27.42 -28.20
N LEU A 32 -7.65 -27.11 -27.00
CA LEU A 32 -7.04 -26.05 -26.20
C LEU A 32 -5.70 -26.57 -25.65
N THR A 33 -4.62 -26.18 -26.33
CA THR A 33 -3.27 -26.29 -25.79
C THR A 33 -3.27 -25.69 -24.38
N ALA A 34 -2.70 -26.43 -23.42
CA ALA A 34 -2.61 -25.96 -22.04
C ALA A 34 -2.00 -24.55 -22.05
N PRO A 35 -2.56 -23.59 -21.29
CA PRO A 35 -1.97 -22.26 -21.20
C PRO A 35 -0.49 -22.40 -20.82
N PRO A 36 0.41 -21.59 -21.41
CA PRO A 36 1.83 -21.65 -21.07
C PRO A 36 1.95 -21.57 -19.56
N SER A 37 2.78 -22.44 -18.97
CA SER A 37 3.00 -22.40 -17.53
C SER A 37 3.41 -20.99 -17.11
N ILE A 38 2.97 -20.57 -15.94
CA ILE A 38 3.31 -19.27 -15.37
C ILE A 38 4.83 -19.05 -15.40
N GLU A 39 5.61 -20.12 -15.14
CA GLU A 39 7.08 -20.10 -15.23
C GLU A 39 7.61 -19.80 -16.64
N ASN A 40 7.01 -20.36 -17.70
CA ASN A 40 7.43 -20.06 -19.07
C ASN A 40 7.15 -18.60 -19.45
N THR A 41 6.05 -18.03 -18.93
CA THR A 41 5.73 -16.61 -19.09
C THR A 41 6.75 -15.72 -18.39
N PHE A 42 7.13 -16.05 -17.15
CA PHE A 42 8.17 -15.32 -16.41
C PHE A 42 9.55 -15.43 -17.07
N ALA A 43 9.96 -16.62 -17.49
CA ALA A 43 11.24 -16.82 -18.18
C ALA A 43 11.30 -16.05 -19.51
N SER A 44 10.18 -15.97 -20.24
CA SER A 44 10.07 -15.13 -21.44
C SER A 44 10.19 -13.64 -21.09
N ALA A 45 9.52 -13.19 -20.03
CA ALA A 45 9.58 -11.81 -19.61
C ALA A 45 10.98 -11.38 -19.15
N GLU A 46 11.66 -12.23 -18.38
CA GLU A 46 13.06 -12.06 -17.97
C GLU A 46 13.97 -11.94 -19.20
N LYS A 47 13.82 -12.85 -20.17
CA LYS A 47 14.67 -12.91 -21.36
C LYS A 47 14.50 -11.72 -22.32
N TYR A 48 13.27 -11.30 -22.60
CA TYR A 48 12.99 -10.31 -23.64
C TYR A 48 12.82 -8.88 -23.12
N TYR A 49 12.43 -8.71 -21.86
CA TYR A 49 12.13 -7.39 -21.29
C TYR A 49 13.03 -7.05 -20.09
N GLY A 50 13.98 -7.91 -19.73
CA GLY A 50 14.81 -7.73 -18.54
C GLY A 50 13.96 -7.68 -17.26
N PHE A 51 12.77 -8.30 -17.27
CA PHE A 51 11.85 -8.28 -16.15
C PHE A 51 12.52 -8.94 -14.95
N GLN A 52 12.79 -8.18 -13.88
CA GLN A 52 13.19 -8.78 -12.62
C GLN A 52 11.95 -9.23 -11.88
N ARG A 53 11.87 -10.54 -11.58
CA ARG A 53 10.78 -11.09 -10.78
C ARG A 53 10.70 -10.33 -9.46
N GLY A 54 9.54 -9.72 -9.20
CA GLY A 54 9.30 -9.08 -7.92
C GLY A 54 9.41 -10.13 -6.82
N ILE A 55 10.30 -9.92 -5.84
CA ILE A 55 10.22 -10.67 -4.60
C ILE A 55 8.86 -10.32 -4.00
N SER A 56 8.05 -11.35 -3.77
CA SER A 56 6.74 -11.18 -3.15
C SER A 56 6.90 -10.39 -1.85
N ALA A 57 6.04 -9.38 -1.65
CA ALA A 57 5.98 -8.62 -0.39
C ALA A 57 5.73 -9.54 0.84
N PHE A 58 5.27 -10.76 0.59
CA PHE A 58 4.98 -11.78 1.61
C PHE A 58 6.17 -12.68 1.94
N GLN A 59 7.35 -12.46 1.36
CA GLN A 59 8.56 -13.21 1.72
C GLN A 59 9.33 -12.46 2.82
N PRO A 60 9.91 -13.17 3.82
CA PRO A 60 10.82 -12.57 4.78
C PRO A 60 11.95 -11.81 4.05
N ASP A 61 12.11 -10.53 4.38
CA ASP A 61 13.09 -9.65 3.74
C ASP A 61 14.40 -9.52 4.53
N ASN A 62 14.45 -10.11 5.74
CA ASN A 62 15.50 -9.97 6.75
C ASN A 62 15.76 -8.50 7.15
N LEU A 63 14.79 -7.61 6.94
CA LEU A 63 14.87 -6.21 7.35
C LEU A 63 14.23 -6.02 8.71
N THR A 64 14.97 -5.42 9.62
CA THR A 64 14.43 -4.91 10.88
C THR A 64 13.57 -3.68 10.60
N LYS A 65 12.38 -3.61 11.19
CA LYS A 65 11.45 -2.50 10.95
C LYS A 65 10.90 -1.97 12.25
N HIS A 66 10.81 -0.65 12.37
CA HIS A 66 9.99 -0.03 13.41
C HIS A 66 8.70 0.50 12.79
N LEU A 67 7.57 0.25 13.45
CA LEU A 67 6.27 0.83 13.13
C LEU A 67 5.93 1.91 14.14
N VAL A 68 6.05 3.17 13.75
CA VAL A 68 5.82 4.33 14.61
C VAL A 68 4.39 4.79 14.44
N VAL A 69 3.61 4.68 15.52
CA VAL A 69 2.17 4.97 15.52
C VAL A 69 1.85 5.95 16.65
N PRO A 70 1.50 7.20 16.34
CA PRO A 70 0.96 8.14 17.31
C PRO A 70 -0.48 7.75 17.60
N CYS A 71 -0.89 7.67 18.87
CA CYS A 71 -2.27 7.42 19.24
C CYS A 71 -2.71 8.29 20.42
N THR A 72 -3.96 8.70 20.42
CA THR A 72 -4.63 9.34 21.55
C THR A 72 -5.25 8.29 22.47
N SER A 73 -5.75 8.70 23.63
CA SER A 73 -6.44 7.79 24.57
C SER A 73 -7.72 7.17 24.02
N SER A 74 -8.30 7.73 22.95
CA SER A 74 -9.55 7.27 22.33
C SER A 74 -9.37 6.38 21.12
N GLU A 75 -8.14 6.23 20.61
CA GLU A 75 -7.87 5.46 19.39
C GLU A 75 -7.51 4.02 19.69
N ASP A 76 -8.00 3.11 18.85
CA ASP A 76 -7.72 1.68 18.92
C ASP A 76 -6.58 1.29 17.98
N VAL A 77 -5.51 0.77 18.57
CA VAL A 77 -4.30 0.29 17.87
C VAL A 77 -4.12 -1.24 18.02
N SER A 78 -5.12 -1.96 18.54
CA SER A 78 -5.07 -3.43 18.73
C SER A 78 -4.85 -4.21 17.44
N TRP A 79 -5.18 -3.63 16.29
CA TRP A 79 -4.91 -4.23 14.98
C TRP A 79 -3.42 -4.50 14.74
N ILE A 80 -2.52 -3.78 15.41
CA ILE A 80 -1.07 -4.00 15.32
C ILE A 80 -0.71 -5.42 15.77
N ASP A 81 -1.41 -5.96 16.77
CA ASP A 81 -1.19 -7.32 17.28
C ASP A 81 -1.58 -8.40 16.26
N THR A 82 -2.35 -8.03 15.23
CA THR A 82 -2.72 -8.92 14.12
C THR A 82 -1.66 -8.96 13.02
N LEU A 83 -0.61 -8.15 13.10
CA LEU A 83 0.46 -8.16 12.11
C LEU A 83 1.25 -9.48 12.21
N PRO A 84 1.51 -10.15 11.08
CA PRO A 84 2.20 -11.42 11.12
C PRO A 84 3.68 -11.24 11.48
N GLY A 85 4.21 -12.14 12.33
CA GLY A 85 5.59 -12.05 12.84
C GLY A 85 6.68 -12.08 11.77
N TRP A 86 6.40 -12.63 10.57
CA TRP A 86 7.35 -12.62 9.44
C TRP A 86 7.68 -11.22 8.91
N LEU A 87 6.89 -10.20 9.26
CA LEU A 87 7.20 -8.80 8.92
C LEU A 87 8.41 -8.24 9.69
N THR A 88 8.82 -8.88 10.79
CA THR A 88 9.92 -8.43 11.66
C THR A 88 9.78 -6.94 12.03
N MET A 89 8.55 -6.57 12.41
CA MET A 89 8.14 -5.19 12.65
C MET A 89 7.88 -4.97 14.14
N THR A 90 8.71 -4.13 14.77
CA THR A 90 8.57 -3.77 16.17
C THR A 90 7.71 -2.50 16.30
N PRO A 91 6.56 -2.56 16.98
CA PRO A 91 5.72 -1.39 17.18
C PRO A 91 6.36 -0.40 18.17
N LYS A 92 6.22 0.89 17.85
CA LYS A 92 6.65 2.05 18.65
C LYS A 92 5.44 2.97 18.78
N ILE A 93 4.57 2.65 19.75
CA ILE A 93 3.29 3.34 19.95
C ILE A 93 3.50 4.55 20.87
N TYR A 94 3.32 5.75 20.33
CA TYR A 94 3.47 7.02 21.06
C TYR A 94 2.11 7.54 21.50
N HIS A 95 1.86 7.57 22.80
CA HIS A 95 0.64 8.15 23.35
C HIS A 95 0.72 9.68 23.35
N ILE A 96 -0.22 10.32 22.66
CA ILE A 96 -0.32 11.77 22.53
C ILE A 96 -1.23 12.31 23.65
N PRO A 97 -0.73 13.18 24.54
CA PRO A 97 -1.55 13.81 25.56
C PRO A 97 -2.63 14.69 24.94
N THR A 98 -3.89 14.44 25.29
CA THR A 98 -5.06 15.21 24.83
C THR A 98 -5.68 16.08 25.93
N GLY A 99 -5.05 16.14 27.12
CA GLY A 99 -5.59 16.84 28.28
C GLY A 99 -6.72 16.09 29.00
N THR A 100 -7.09 14.90 28.53
CA THR A 100 -8.00 14.00 29.23
C THR A 100 -7.29 13.30 30.39
N SER A 101 -8.02 13.00 31.46
CA SER A 101 -7.48 12.34 32.66
C SER A 101 -7.21 10.83 32.47
N VAL A 102 -7.17 10.33 31.23
CA VAL A 102 -6.98 8.90 30.97
C VAL A 102 -5.51 8.55 31.23
N PRO A 103 -5.20 7.70 32.23
CA PRO A 103 -3.83 7.33 32.52
C PRO A 103 -3.24 6.52 31.38
N ARG A 104 -2.02 6.87 30.99
CA ARG A 104 -1.22 6.11 30.02
C ARG A 104 -0.66 4.84 30.68
N PRO A 105 -0.50 3.72 29.94
CA PRO A 105 0.18 2.54 30.46
C PRO A 105 1.59 2.86 30.99
N PRO A 106 2.03 2.25 32.10
CA PRO A 106 3.39 2.42 32.60
C PRO A 106 4.43 2.06 31.53
N GLY A 107 5.44 2.91 31.36
CA GLY A 107 6.51 2.69 30.38
C GLY A 107 6.11 2.88 28.91
N ALA A 108 4.88 3.29 28.60
CA ALA A 108 4.52 3.60 27.22
C ALA A 108 5.34 4.80 26.70
N LEU A 109 5.46 4.94 25.38
CA LEU A 109 6.13 6.10 24.78
C LEU A 109 5.17 7.30 24.80
N THR A 110 5.72 8.52 24.86
CA THR A 110 4.97 9.79 24.76
C THR A 110 5.84 10.84 24.11
N VAL A 111 5.21 11.95 23.77
CA VAL A 111 5.89 13.18 23.34
C VAL A 111 6.13 14.12 24.53
N PRO A 112 7.15 15.01 24.46
CA PRO A 112 7.39 16.02 25.49
C PRO A 112 6.25 17.04 25.62
N ILE A 113 5.65 17.41 24.49
CA ILE A 113 4.51 18.34 24.41
C ILE A 113 3.67 18.00 23.17
N ASN A 114 2.34 18.00 23.27
CA ASN A 114 1.51 17.83 22.07
C ASN A 114 1.48 19.12 21.25
N LYS A 115 2.36 19.24 20.24
CA LYS A 115 2.39 20.35 19.30
C LYS A 115 2.45 19.82 17.87
N GLY A 116 1.30 19.79 17.20
CA GLY A 116 1.18 19.24 15.84
C GLY A 116 0.80 17.76 15.81
N ASN A 117 0.18 17.23 16.87
CA ASN A 117 -0.34 15.87 16.95
C ASN A 117 0.71 14.81 16.54
N GLU A 118 0.45 14.09 15.46
CA GLU A 118 1.31 13.03 14.90
C GLU A 118 2.72 13.51 14.59
N ALA A 119 2.88 14.74 14.08
CA ALA A 119 4.17 15.27 13.68
C ALA A 119 5.16 15.29 14.84
N MET A 120 4.68 15.56 16.06
CA MET A 120 5.54 15.55 17.24
C MET A 120 6.00 14.14 17.60
N ALA A 121 5.15 13.13 17.47
CA ALA A 121 5.54 11.74 17.73
C ALA A 121 6.61 11.27 16.76
N TYR A 122 6.44 11.55 15.46
CA TYR A 122 7.43 11.20 14.45
C TYR A 122 8.78 11.89 14.70
N LEU A 123 8.76 13.19 15.01
CA LEU A 123 9.98 13.94 15.33
C LEU A 123 10.66 13.42 16.60
N THR A 124 9.87 13.17 17.66
CA THR A 124 10.38 12.60 18.93
C THR A 124 11.05 11.26 18.68
N TYR A 125 10.40 10.36 17.94
CA TYR A 125 10.99 9.08 17.56
C TYR A 125 12.33 9.24 16.84
N LEU A 126 12.39 10.12 15.83
CA LEU A 126 13.59 10.34 15.05
C LEU A 126 14.74 10.87 15.91
N ILE A 127 14.47 11.78 16.85
CA ILE A 127 15.47 12.32 17.78
C ILE A 127 15.96 11.21 18.72
N ASP A 128 15.04 10.48 19.35
CA ASP A 128 15.37 9.48 20.37
C ASP A 128 16.14 8.28 19.82
N HIS A 129 15.94 7.96 18.53
CA HIS A 129 16.50 6.75 17.91
C HIS A 129 17.51 7.05 16.80
N TYR A 130 17.94 8.32 16.61
CA TYR A 130 18.77 8.73 15.48
C TYR A 130 20.03 7.89 15.28
N SER A 131 20.69 7.51 16.39
CA SER A 131 21.92 6.72 16.38
C SER A 131 21.70 5.21 16.23
N ALA A 132 20.45 4.73 16.27
CA ALA A 132 20.09 3.32 16.30
C ALA A 132 18.80 3.04 15.50
N LEU A 133 18.69 3.64 14.32
CA LEU A 133 17.56 3.40 13.41
C LEU A 133 17.61 1.96 12.87
N PRO A 134 16.45 1.29 12.70
CA PRO A 134 16.36 0.00 12.02
C PRO A 134 16.60 0.16 10.52
N ASP A 135 16.57 -0.94 9.77
CA ASP A 135 16.69 -0.90 8.30
C ASP A 135 15.58 -0.03 7.66
N LEU A 136 14.37 -0.08 8.22
CA LEU A 136 13.23 0.74 7.78
C LEU A 136 12.40 1.25 8.95
N VAL A 137 11.99 2.51 8.84
CA VAL A 137 11.00 3.12 9.74
C VAL A 137 9.72 3.35 8.96
N VAL A 138 8.61 2.85 9.49
CA VAL A 138 7.28 3.00 8.90
C VAL A 138 6.46 3.90 9.81
N PHE A 139 5.97 5.01 9.25
CA PHE A 139 5.07 5.93 9.94
C PHE A 139 3.64 5.67 9.47
N ALA A 140 2.73 5.47 10.42
CA ALA A 140 1.33 5.16 10.12
C ALA A 140 0.39 5.77 11.18
N HIS A 141 -0.84 6.05 10.75
CA HIS A 141 -1.92 6.51 11.62
C HIS A 141 -2.35 5.42 12.61
N ALA A 142 -2.94 5.84 13.74
CA ALA A 142 -3.45 4.92 14.76
C ALA A 142 -4.56 4.01 14.23
N SER A 143 -5.54 4.55 13.50
CA SER A 143 -6.71 3.77 13.09
C SER A 143 -6.36 2.76 11.99
N LEU A 144 -6.96 1.58 12.07
CA LEU A 144 -6.84 0.54 11.05
C LEU A 144 -7.31 1.02 9.68
N ASN A 145 -8.39 1.81 9.62
CA ASN A 145 -8.98 2.29 8.38
C ASN A 145 -8.88 3.82 8.31
N GLN A 146 -8.40 4.35 7.18
CA GLN A 146 -8.28 5.79 6.94
C GLN A 146 -8.68 6.16 5.51
N TRP A 147 -9.37 7.30 5.33
CA TRP A 147 -9.80 7.77 4.01
C TRP A 147 -8.65 8.05 3.04
N HIS A 148 -7.45 8.33 3.57
CA HIS A 148 -6.24 8.60 2.81
C HIS A 148 -5.32 7.37 2.67
N ASN A 149 -5.76 6.18 3.10
CA ASN A 149 -5.09 4.92 2.80
C ASN A 149 -5.32 4.47 1.35
N ASN A 150 -4.60 3.44 0.92
CA ASN A 150 -4.67 2.92 -0.43
C ASN A 150 -5.98 2.17 -0.69
N GLU A 151 -6.66 2.52 -1.78
CA GLU A 151 -7.91 1.90 -2.20
C GLU A 151 -7.74 0.41 -2.54
N LEU A 152 -6.60 0.02 -3.14
CA LEU A 152 -6.33 -1.38 -3.51
C LEU A 152 -6.26 -2.31 -2.29
N GLN A 153 -5.94 -1.75 -1.11
CA GLN A 153 -5.93 -2.45 0.17
C GLN A 153 -7.17 -2.11 1.02
N PHE A 154 -8.28 -1.73 0.37
CA PHE A 154 -9.56 -1.41 1.02
C PHE A 154 -9.42 -0.39 2.16
N TYR A 155 -8.52 0.60 1.99
CA TYR A 155 -8.24 1.64 2.99
C TYR A 155 -7.70 1.11 4.33
N THR A 156 -7.22 -0.14 4.37
CA THR A 156 -6.82 -0.86 5.58
C THR A 156 -5.29 -0.86 5.75
N THR A 157 -4.80 -0.24 6.83
CA THR A 157 -3.36 -0.11 7.14
C THR A 157 -2.66 -1.46 7.25
N SER A 158 -3.28 -2.45 7.90
CA SER A 158 -2.64 -3.77 8.10
C SER A 158 -2.41 -4.51 6.78
N LEU A 159 -3.32 -4.38 5.80
CA LEU A 159 -3.15 -4.92 4.46
C LEU A 159 -2.05 -4.16 3.71
N MET A 160 -2.03 -2.83 3.81
CA MET A 160 -0.95 -2.02 3.22
C MET A 160 0.43 -2.46 3.71
N LEU A 161 0.59 -2.69 5.01
CA LEU A 161 1.86 -3.17 5.58
C LEU A 161 2.22 -4.59 5.10
N ARG A 162 1.26 -5.51 5.07
CA ARG A 162 1.49 -6.90 4.61
C ARG A 162 1.90 -6.97 3.13
N GLU A 163 1.36 -6.09 2.30
CA GLU A 163 1.56 -6.11 0.85
C GLU A 163 2.67 -5.17 0.37
N PHE A 164 3.29 -4.41 1.28
CA PHE A 164 4.28 -3.41 0.93
C PHE A 164 5.61 -4.03 0.50
N ASN A 165 6.21 -3.52 -0.57
CA ASN A 165 7.52 -3.94 -1.02
C ASN A 165 8.63 -3.21 -0.25
N TYR A 166 8.97 -3.71 0.93
CA TYR A 166 10.00 -3.13 1.81
C TYR A 166 11.39 -3.05 1.15
N ARG A 167 11.78 -4.03 0.33
CA ARG A 167 13.05 -3.97 -0.41
C ARG A 167 13.07 -2.81 -1.41
N ARG A 168 11.94 -2.43 -2.00
CA ARG A 168 11.86 -1.23 -2.85
C ARG A 168 12.12 0.02 -2.02
N ALA A 169 11.48 0.15 -0.86
CA ALA A 169 11.70 1.30 0.02
C ALA A 169 13.17 1.41 0.46
N GLN A 170 13.80 0.28 0.81
CA GLN A 170 15.21 0.24 1.16
C GLN A 170 16.10 0.71 -0.01
N ARG A 171 15.83 0.28 -1.25
CA ARG A 171 16.61 0.71 -2.43
C ARG A 171 16.40 2.18 -2.79
N LEU A 172 15.18 2.71 -2.60
CA LEU A 172 14.86 4.10 -2.96
C LEU A 172 15.16 5.10 -1.82
N GLY A 173 15.42 4.62 -0.60
CA GLY A 173 15.61 5.43 0.60
C GLY A 173 14.31 5.99 1.19
N TYR A 174 13.24 6.08 0.40
CA TYR A 174 11.91 6.48 0.83
C TYR A 174 10.85 5.94 -0.12
N ALA A 175 9.69 5.57 0.43
CA ALA A 175 8.50 5.27 -0.36
C ALA A 175 7.24 5.54 0.48
N ASN A 176 6.22 6.09 -0.16
CA ASN A 176 4.92 6.30 0.49
C ASN A 176 4.16 4.95 0.54
N LEU A 177 3.50 4.66 1.67
CA LEU A 177 2.62 3.48 1.80
C LEU A 177 1.41 3.57 0.86
N ARG A 178 0.95 4.79 0.60
CA ARG A 178 -0.14 5.09 -0.33
C ARG A 178 0.41 5.08 -1.76
N CYS A 179 -0.01 4.07 -2.54
CA CYS A 179 0.34 3.94 -3.95
C CYS A 179 -0.95 3.83 -4.79
N GLN A 180 -1.54 4.99 -5.13
CA GLN A 180 -2.80 5.07 -5.88
C GLN A 180 -2.72 6.12 -6.98
N TRP A 181 -3.52 5.93 -8.04
CA TRP A 181 -3.48 6.78 -9.24
C TRP A 181 -3.94 8.22 -8.99
N LYS A 182 -5.00 8.42 -8.20
CA LYS A 182 -5.53 9.74 -7.84
C LYS A 182 -5.22 10.01 -6.38
N PRO A 183 -4.67 11.15 -5.95
CA PRO A 183 -4.45 12.37 -6.73
C PRO A 183 -3.19 12.32 -7.62
N GLY A 184 -2.45 11.22 -7.64
CA GLY A 184 -1.20 11.11 -8.40
C GLY A 184 -0.10 11.91 -7.73
N CYS A 185 0.65 12.70 -8.51
CA CYS A 185 1.71 13.59 -8.03
C CYS A 185 1.29 15.07 -8.15
N PRO A 186 0.32 15.54 -7.35
CA PRO A 186 -0.10 16.95 -7.44
C PRO A 186 1.04 17.86 -6.96
N ALA A 187 1.18 19.01 -7.61
CA ALA A 187 1.99 20.13 -7.12
C ALA A 187 1.29 20.74 -5.89
N TRP A 188 1.34 20.02 -4.77
CA TRP A 188 0.46 20.26 -3.61
C TRP A 188 0.81 21.54 -2.87
N ILE A 189 2.09 21.73 -2.55
CA ILE A 189 2.63 22.91 -1.87
C ILE A 189 3.41 23.74 -2.90
N GLN A 190 3.08 25.02 -2.95
CA GLN A 190 3.76 26.08 -3.68
C GLN A 190 4.45 27.01 -2.65
N PRO A 191 5.71 26.72 -2.22
CA PRO A 191 6.34 27.43 -1.11
C PRO A 191 6.47 28.95 -1.27
N HIS A 192 6.46 29.44 -2.51
CA HIS A 192 6.57 30.86 -2.84
C HIS A 192 5.23 31.59 -2.88
N THR A 193 4.12 30.94 -2.51
CA THR A 193 2.83 31.63 -2.41
C THR A 193 2.88 32.71 -1.34
N SER A 194 2.33 33.88 -1.64
CA SER A 194 2.17 34.98 -0.67
C SER A 194 0.74 35.07 -0.12
N THR A 195 -0.17 34.23 -0.60
CA THR A 195 -1.58 34.24 -0.19
C THR A 195 -1.84 33.11 0.81
N TYR A 196 -2.44 33.48 1.94
CA TYR A 196 -2.85 32.50 2.93
C TYR A 196 -4.14 31.81 2.48
N ASN A 197 -4.14 30.48 2.49
CA ASN A 197 -5.30 29.66 2.19
C ASN A 197 -5.66 28.81 3.42
N ASN A 198 -6.89 28.91 3.91
CA ASN A 198 -7.36 28.13 5.05
C ASN A 198 -7.32 26.62 4.80
N ASP A 199 -7.49 26.19 3.54
CA ASP A 199 -7.47 24.77 3.17
C ASP A 199 -6.05 24.20 3.05
N LYS A 200 -5.03 25.09 3.02
CA LYS A 200 -3.61 24.76 2.85
C LYS A 200 -2.73 25.68 3.70
N GLY A 201 -3.06 25.81 4.98
CA GLY A 201 -2.36 26.74 5.88
C GLY A 201 -0.85 26.47 5.96
N GLU A 202 -0.43 25.22 5.79
CA GLU A 202 0.98 24.81 5.79
C GLU A 202 1.80 25.41 4.64
N GLU A 203 1.18 25.68 3.50
CA GLU A 203 1.84 26.19 2.29
C GLU A 203 2.47 27.57 2.55
N PHE A 204 1.72 28.45 3.21
CA PHE A 204 2.13 29.81 3.54
C PHE A 204 3.34 29.87 4.48
N TYR A 205 3.53 28.86 5.34
CA TYR A 205 4.63 28.83 6.30
C TYR A 205 5.84 28.02 5.81
N PHE A 206 5.70 27.29 4.71
CA PHE A 206 6.68 26.28 4.28
C PHE A 206 8.06 26.88 4.00
N ALA A 207 8.16 27.91 3.16
CA ALA A 207 9.44 28.50 2.77
C ALA A 207 10.25 28.97 3.99
N ARG A 208 9.60 29.70 4.90
CA ARG A 208 10.24 30.19 6.13
C ARG A 208 10.72 29.06 7.04
N ALA A 209 9.96 27.97 7.14
CA ALA A 209 10.37 26.80 7.91
C ALA A 209 11.55 26.08 7.23
N PHE A 210 11.50 25.93 5.91
CA PHE A 210 12.54 25.28 5.11
C PHE A 210 13.88 26.00 5.22
N GLU A 211 13.92 27.32 5.06
CA GLU A 211 15.15 28.13 5.15
C GLU A 211 15.80 28.04 6.54
N LYS A 212 14.99 27.91 7.59
CA LYS A 212 15.50 27.70 8.95
C LYS A 212 16.09 26.32 9.17
N LEU A 213 15.50 25.30 8.55
CA LEU A 213 15.97 23.91 8.67
C LEU A 213 17.18 23.64 7.76
N PHE A 214 17.26 24.30 6.61
CA PHE A 214 18.29 24.10 5.60
C PHE A 214 18.91 25.44 5.15
N PRO A 215 19.72 26.09 6.02
CA PRO A 215 20.34 27.37 5.67
C PRO A 215 21.19 27.27 4.40
N GLY A 216 20.94 28.14 3.43
CA GLY A 216 21.68 28.20 2.17
C GLY A 216 21.21 27.23 1.07
N VAL A 217 20.23 26.36 1.35
CA VAL A 217 19.60 25.53 0.32
C VAL A 217 18.43 26.31 -0.30
N PRO A 218 18.36 26.46 -1.62
CA PRO A 218 17.22 27.10 -2.28
C PRO A 218 15.91 26.39 -1.93
N VAL A 219 14.88 27.17 -1.59
CA VAL A 219 13.54 26.62 -1.34
C VAL A 219 13.03 25.98 -2.63
N PRO A 220 12.47 24.74 -2.58
CA PRO A 220 11.90 24.11 -3.76
C PRO A 220 10.74 24.92 -4.34
N GLU A 221 10.62 24.96 -5.66
CA GLU A 221 9.47 25.62 -6.32
C GLU A 221 8.14 24.93 -6.01
N VAL A 222 8.17 23.60 -5.89
CA VAL A 222 6.99 22.75 -5.66
C VAL A 222 7.35 21.60 -4.73
N VAL A 223 6.47 21.28 -3.79
CA VAL A 223 6.57 20.07 -2.96
C VAL A 223 5.30 19.23 -3.10
N ALA A 224 5.49 17.93 -3.34
CA ALA A 224 4.41 16.96 -3.55
C ALA A 224 4.49 15.82 -2.52
N PRO A 225 3.38 15.46 -1.85
CA PRO A 225 3.37 14.41 -0.82
C PRO A 225 3.33 12.97 -1.38
N THR A 226 2.93 12.82 -2.64
CA THR A 226 2.65 11.52 -3.25
C THR A 226 3.36 11.39 -4.59
N ALA A 227 4.66 11.09 -4.59
CA ALA A 227 5.35 10.67 -5.80
C ALA A 227 5.97 9.30 -5.58
N ALA A 228 5.31 8.26 -6.08
CA ALA A 228 6.00 7.03 -6.43
C ALA A 228 6.76 7.32 -7.74
N ARG A 229 8.05 7.65 -7.65
CA ARG A 229 8.96 7.49 -8.79
C ARG A 229 9.30 6.01 -8.95
#